data_AF-A0A7C3KZR6-F1
#
_entry.id   AF-A0A7C3KZR6-F1
#
_cell.length_a   1.000
_cell.length_b   1.000
_cell.length_c   1.000
_cell.angle_alpha   90.00
_cell.angle_beta   90.00
_cell.angle_gamma   90.00
#
_symmetry.space_group_name_H-M   'P 1'
#
loop_
_entity.id
_entity.type
_entity.pdbx_description
1 polymer ?
#
loop_
_entity_poly.entity_id
_entity_poly.type
_entity_poly.pdbx_seq_one_letter_code
_entity_poly.pdbx_strand_id
1 'polypeptide(L)' 'LGLPIVRTSPDHGTAFDIAGQGVADAGSMKAAIRLAVQMARARMKRKG' A
#
# COMPACT_ATOMS: atom_id res chain seq x y z
N LEU A 1 -12.14 5.11 4.39
CA LEU A 1 -12.96 3.94 3.95
C LEU A 1 -14.11 4.47 3.09
N GLY A 2 -14.63 3.70 2.14
CA GLY A 2 -15.79 4.11 1.32
C GLY A 2 -15.58 4.18 -0.19
N LEU A 3 -14.36 3.95 -0.69
CA LEU A 3 -14.12 3.85 -2.13
C LEU A 3 -14.63 2.51 -2.69
N PRO A 4 -15.10 2.46 -3.95
CA PRO A 4 -15.56 1.22 -4.59
C PRO A 4 -14.39 0.29 -4.97
N ILE A 5 -13.15 0.67 -4.70
CA ILE A 5 -11.92 -0.08 -4.97
C ILE A 5 -11.11 -0.29 -3.68
N VAL A 6 -10.27 -1.32 -3.67
CA VAL A 6 -9.27 -1.48 -2.60
C VAL A 6 -8.19 -0.43 -2.78
N ARG A 7 -7.95 0.37 -1.73
CA ARG A 7 -6.89 1.39 -1.71
C ARG A 7 -6.15 1.32 -0.38
N THR A 8 -4.84 1.15 -0.45
CA THR A 8 -3.90 1.27 0.67
C THR A 8 -2.86 2.34 0.32
N SER A 9 -2.04 2.74 1.29
CA SER A 9 -0.95 3.70 1.08
C SER A 9 0.16 3.45 2.11
N PRO A 10 1.41 3.82 1.81
CA PRO A 10 2.44 3.95 2.84
C PRO A 10 2.02 4.98 3.90
N ASP A 11 2.65 4.90 5.07
CA ASP A 11 2.45 5.76 6.24
C ASP A 11 3.43 6.95 6.32
N HIS A 12 4.29 7.12 5.31
CA HIS A 12 5.23 8.24 5.20
C HIS A 12 4.90 9.18 4.04
N GLY A 13 5.51 10.38 4.08
CA GLY A 13 5.40 11.39 3.04
C GLY A 13 6.38 11.19 1.86
N THR A 14 6.68 12.26 1.15
CA THR A 14 7.49 12.23 -0.10
C THR A 14 8.99 12.03 0.12
N ALA A 15 9.51 12.37 1.32
CA ALA A 15 10.93 12.23 1.67
C ALA A 15 11.88 12.86 0.62
N PHE A 16 11.59 14.11 0.21
CA PHE A 16 12.34 14.81 -0.84
C PHE A 16 13.82 15.05 -0.50
N ASP A 17 14.11 15.19 0.78
CA ASP A 17 15.45 15.33 1.34
C ASP A 17 16.35 14.12 1.08
N ILE A 18 15.78 12.93 0.86
CA ILE A 18 16.51 11.68 0.59
C ILE A 18 16.22 11.08 -0.80
N ALA A 19 15.48 11.80 -1.65
CA ALA A 19 15.14 11.34 -2.99
C ALA A 19 16.41 11.12 -3.84
N GLY A 20 16.52 9.95 -4.46
CA GLY A 20 17.68 9.58 -5.29
C GLY A 20 18.93 9.13 -4.52
N GLN A 21 18.92 9.15 -3.18
CA GLN A 21 20.08 8.74 -2.37
C GLN A 21 20.15 7.22 -2.12
N GLY A 22 19.09 6.47 -2.44
CA GLY A 22 19.05 5.02 -2.24
C GLY A 22 18.88 4.58 -0.78
N VAL A 23 18.56 5.49 0.14
CA VAL A 23 18.45 5.23 1.59
C VAL A 23 17.01 5.15 2.12
N ALA A 24 16.01 5.28 1.24
CA ALA A 24 14.61 5.22 1.65
C ALA A 24 14.21 3.81 2.13
N ASP A 25 13.50 3.73 3.26
CA ASP A 25 12.92 2.46 3.70
C ASP A 25 11.64 2.12 2.91
N ALA A 26 11.65 0.96 2.25
CA ALA A 26 10.51 0.46 1.49
C ALA A 26 9.52 -0.36 2.34
N GLY A 27 9.77 -0.54 3.64
CA GLY A 27 8.97 -1.38 4.54
C GLY A 27 7.48 -1.05 4.51
N SER A 28 7.14 0.22 4.67
CA SER A 28 5.75 0.71 4.67
C SER A 28 5.03 0.49 3.34
N MET A 29 5.69 0.81 2.22
CA MET A 29 5.13 0.56 0.88
C MET A 29 4.88 -0.93 0.64
N LYS A 30 5.84 -1.79 1.02
CA LYS A 30 5.67 -3.26 0.93
C LYS A 30 4.47 -3.74 1.76
N ALA A 31 4.29 -3.21 2.97
CA ALA A 31 3.14 -3.53 3.81
C ALA A 31 1.81 -3.09 3.16
N ALA A 32 1.75 -1.88 2.62
CA ALA A 32 0.58 -1.37 1.92
C ALA A 32 0.18 -2.25 0.72
N ILE A 33 1.16 -2.68 -0.09
CA ILE A 33 0.93 -3.57 -1.23
C ILE A 33 0.39 -4.93 -0.77
N ARG A 34 1.03 -5.55 0.23
CA ARG A 34 0.58 -6.85 0.77
C ARG A 34 -0.85 -6.78 1.30
N LEU A 35 -1.18 -5.71 2.03
CA LEU A 35 -2.52 -5.49 2.55
C LEU A 35 -3.54 -5.35 1.41
N ALA A 36 -3.21 -4.60 0.34
CA ALA A 36 -4.08 -4.48 -0.83
C ALA A 36 -4.38 -5.84 -1.46
N VAL A 37 -3.35 -6.70 -1.62
CA VAL A 37 -3.52 -8.07 -2.14
C VAL A 37 -4.42 -8.91 -1.24
N GLN A 38 -4.24 -8.84 0.09
CA GLN A 38 -5.08 -9.56 1.04
C GLN A 38 -6.54 -9.13 0.96
N MET A 39 -6.80 -7.81 0.95
CA MET A 39 -8.14 -7.25 0.83
C MET A 39 -8.80 -7.59 -0.51
N ALA A 40 -8.05 -7.55 -1.62
CA ALA A 40 -8.54 -7.93 -2.94
C ALA A 40 -8.97 -9.41 -2.98
N ARG A 41 -8.14 -10.31 -2.44
CA ARG A 41 -8.46 -11.75 -2.32
C ARG A 41 -9.70 -11.97 -1.47
N ALA A 42 -9.81 -11.29 -0.33
CA ALA A 42 -10.99 -11.37 0.53
C ALA A 42 -12.26 -10.89 -0.18
N ARG A 43 -12.18 -9.81 -0.98
CA ARG A 43 -13.31 -9.29 -1.74
C ARG A 43 -13.75 -10.24 -2.87
N MET A 44 -12.82 -10.91 -3.56
CA MET A 44 -13.14 -11.91 -4.57
C MET A 44 -13.90 -13.09 -3.96
N LYS A 45 -13.45 -13.60 -2.80
CA LYS A 45 -14.13 -14.70 -2.09
C LYS A 45 -15.56 -14.37 -1.64
N ARG A 46 -15.88 -13.10 -1.41
CA ARG A 46 -17.24 -12.67 -1.02
C ARG A 46 -18.20 -12.49 -2.20
N LYS A 47 -17.67 -12.53 -3.44
CA LYS A 47 -18.45 -12.34 -4.66
C LYS A 47 -18.81 -13.66 -5.36
N GLY A 48 -18.11 -14.75 -5.05
CA GLY A 48 -18.47 -16.11 -5.46
C GLY A 48 -19.23 -16.79 -4.35
#